data_AF-A0A418NTL1-F1
#
_entry.id   AF-A0A418NTL1-F1
#
_cell.length_a   1.000
_cell.length_b   1.000
_cell.length_c   1.000
_cell.angle_alpha   90.00
_cell.angle_beta   90.00
_cell.angle_gamma   90.00
#
_symmetry.space_group_name_H-M   'P 1'
#
loop_
_entity.id
_entity.type
_entity.pdbx_description
1 polymer ?
#
loop_
_entity_poly.entity_id
_entity_poly.type
_entity_poly.pdbx_seq_one_letter_code
_entity_poly.pdbx_strand_id
1 'polypeptide(L)' 'MGDPILNYRACGAECREDWLRMLANENGLPFGTVRRLAEELGEREDFGELVDICERGGRALQ' A
#
# COMPACT_ATOMS: atom_id res chain seq x y z
N MET A 1 19.34 -10.02 -1.61
CA MET A 1 18.25 -9.35 -2.34
C MET A 1 16.99 -9.85 -1.66
N GLY A 2 16.43 -9.06 -0.75
CA GLY A 2 15.36 -9.51 0.13
C GLY A 2 14.04 -9.56 -0.62
N ASP A 3 13.39 -10.72 -0.59
CA ASP A 3 12.13 -10.96 -1.27
C ASP A 3 11.08 -9.90 -0.87
N PRO A 4 10.38 -9.25 -1.82
CA PRO A 4 9.35 -8.26 -1.51
C PRO A 4 8.19 -8.84 -0.68
N ILE A 5 8.10 -10.16 -0.57
CA ILE A 5 7.16 -10.89 0.28
C ILE A 5 7.46 -10.69 1.79
N LEU A 6 8.71 -10.37 2.17
CA LEU A 6 9.11 -10.21 3.57
C LEU A 6 8.58 -8.92 4.23
N ASN A 7 8.19 -7.89 3.47
CA ASN A 7 7.63 -6.66 4.04
C ASN A 7 6.15 -6.79 4.44
N TYR A 8 5.36 -7.67 3.81
CA TYR A 8 3.93 -7.82 4.13
C TYR A 8 3.71 -8.46 5.51
N ARG A 9 4.54 -9.44 5.88
CA ARG A 9 4.46 -10.11 7.19
C ARG A 9 4.89 -9.23 8.37
N ALA A 10 5.71 -8.21 8.13
CA ALA A 10 6.11 -7.26 9.18
C ALA A 10 4.92 -6.40 9.66
N CYS A 11 3.89 -6.23 8.82
CA CYS A 11 2.66 -5.50 9.15
C CYS A 11 1.52 -6.44 9.61
N GLY A 12 1.75 -7.75 9.71
CA GLY A 12 0.71 -8.73 10.06
C GLY A 12 -0.26 -9.09 8.94
N ALA A 13 -0.03 -8.62 7.71
CA ALA A 13 -0.91 -8.90 6.59
C ALA A 13 -0.73 -10.34 6.07
N GLU A 14 -1.85 -11.04 5.88
CA GLU A 14 -1.87 -12.42 5.38
C GLU A 14 -1.62 -12.50 3.86
N CYS A 15 -2.01 -11.45 3.13
CA CYS A 15 -1.96 -11.34 1.68
C CYS A 15 -1.79 -9.87 1.22
N ARG A 16 -1.41 -9.67 -0.05
CA ARG A 16 -1.31 -8.33 -0.68
C ARG A 16 -2.60 -7.51 -0.51
N GLU A 17 -3.76 -8.14 -0.68
CA GLU A 17 -5.05 -7.46 -0.53
C GLU A 17 -5.27 -6.94 0.90
N ASP A 18 -4.90 -7.73 1.90
CA ASP A 18 -5.04 -7.39 3.31
C ASP A 18 -4.14 -6.20 3.68
N TRP A 19 -2.89 -6.23 3.20
CA TRP A 19 -1.97 -5.11 3.36
C TRP A 19 -2.48 -3.81 2.72
N LEU A 20 -3.08 -3.89 1.52
CA LEU A 20 -3.68 -2.72 0.87
C LEU A 20 -4.89 -2.17 1.64
N ARG A 21 -5.67 -3.03 2.31
CA ARG A 21 -6.75 -2.58 3.20
C ARG A 21 -6.19 -1.87 4.42
N MET A 22 -5.13 -2.40 5.04
CA MET A 22 -4.47 -1.75 6.16
C MET A 22 -3.90 -0.39 5.76
N LEU A 23 -3.16 -0.32 4.66
CA LEU A 23 -2.58 0.92 4.14
C LEU A 23 -3.66 1.97 3.84
N ALA A 24 -4.80 1.56 3.26
CA ALA A 24 -5.93 2.44 3.04
C ALA A 24 -6.53 2.97 4.35
N ASN A 25 -6.73 2.09 5.34
CA ASN A 25 -7.27 2.46 6.64
C ASN A 25 -6.35 3.41 7.41
N GLU A 26 -5.04 3.15 7.46
CA GLU A 26 -4.06 3.98 8.16
C GLU A 26 -3.95 5.38 7.57
N ASN A 27 -4.14 5.51 6.25
CA ASN A 27 -4.05 6.80 5.56
C ASN A 27 -5.42 7.47 5.35
N GLY A 28 -6.51 6.89 5.85
CA GLY A 28 -7.87 7.43 5.65
C GLY A 28 -8.30 7.46 4.18
N LEU A 29 -7.71 6.60 3.34
CA LEU A 29 -7.97 6.55 1.90
C LEU A 29 -9.00 5.47 1.56
N PRO A 30 -9.80 5.65 0.51
CA PRO A 30 -10.67 4.60 0.02
C PRO A 30 -9.84 3.44 -0.57
N PHE A 31 -10.16 2.22 -0.16
CA PHE A 31 -9.47 1.00 -0.60
C PHE A 31 -9.40 0.87 -2.13
N GLY A 32 -10.44 1.29 -2.87
CA GLY A 32 -10.45 1.27 -4.33
C GLY A 32 -9.33 2.11 -4.97
N THR A 33 -8.98 3.25 -4.36
CA THR A 33 -7.88 4.11 -4.83
C THR A 33 -6.52 3.47 -4.53
N VAL A 34 -6.35 2.89 -3.35
CA VAL A 34 -5.10 2.22 -2.97
C VAL A 34 -4.88 0.96 -3.81
N ARG A 35 -5.93 0.17 -4.07
CA ARG A 35 -5.87 -0.98 -4.99
C ARG A 35 -5.52 -0.54 -6.41
N ARG A 36 -6.22 0.49 -6.89
CA ARG A 36 -5.82 1.43 -7.95
C ARG A 36 -4.32 1.49 -8.19
N LEU A 37 -3.71 2.27 -7.30
CA LEU A 37 -2.29 2.62 -7.34
C LEU A 37 -1.41 1.38 -7.24
N ALA A 38 -1.81 0.39 -6.44
CA ALA A 38 -1.06 -0.85 -6.34
C ALA A 38 -1.07 -1.68 -7.63
N GLU A 39 -2.15 -1.65 -8.41
CA GLU A 39 -2.21 -2.28 -9.74
C GLU A 39 -1.29 -1.53 -10.72
N GLU A 40 -1.30 -0.19 -10.70
CA GLU A 40 -0.43 0.64 -11.57
C GLU A 40 1.07 0.56 -11.21
N LEU A 41 1.39 0.41 -9.92
CA LEU A 41 2.77 0.32 -9.43
C LEU A 41 3.27 -1.11 -9.27
N GLY A 42 2.37 -2.08 -9.20
CA GLY A 42 2.69 -3.50 -9.07
C GLY A 42 3.44 -4.05 -10.29
N GLU A 43 3.18 -3.52 -11.49
CA GLU A 43 3.96 -3.84 -12.70
C GLU A 43 5.41 -3.34 -12.62
N ARG A 44 5.68 -2.36 -11.76
CA ARG A 44 7.00 -1.76 -11.54
C ARG A 44 7.71 -2.31 -10.30
N GLU A 45 7.06 -3.22 -9.57
CA GLU A 45 7.49 -3.75 -8.26
C GLU A 45 7.82 -2.65 -7.23
N ASP A 46 7.30 -1.44 -7.42
CA ASP A 46 7.68 -0.25 -6.65
C ASP A 46 6.69 0.01 -5.51
N PHE A 47 6.74 -0.87 -4.52
CA PHE A 47 5.86 -0.80 -3.35
C PHE A 47 6.19 0.35 -2.40
N GLY A 48 7.41 0.91 -2.49
CA GLY A 48 7.81 2.09 -1.72
C GLY A 48 7.09 3.36 -2.21
N GLU A 49 6.99 3.55 -3.53
CA GLU A 49 6.27 4.67 -4.13
C GLU A 49 4.77 4.64 -3.79
N LEU A 50 4.17 3.45 -3.70
CA LEU A 50 2.77 3.28 -3.27
C LEU A 50 2.54 3.82 -1.86
N VAL A 51 3.42 3.47 -0.91
CA VAL A 51 3.33 3.92 0.48
C VAL A 51 3.48 5.45 0.55
N ASP A 52 4.49 6.02 -0.11
CA ASP A 52 4.72 7.47 -0.15
C ASP A 52 3.49 8.24 -0.71
N ILE A 53 2.88 7.74 -1.79
CA ILE A 53 1.67 8.33 -2.36
C ILE A 53 0.50 8.27 -1.38
N CYS A 54 0.29 7.12 -0.73
CA CYS A 54 -0.78 6.96 0.25
C CYS A 54 -0.60 7.89 1.45
N GLU A 55 0.61 8.01 1.99
CA GLU A 55 0.94 8.90 3.10
C GLU A 55 0.74 10.38 2.76
N ARG A 56 1.08 10.79 1.53
CA ARG A 56 0.84 12.16 1.06
C ARG A 56 -0.64 12.45 0.81
N GLY A 57 -1.36 11.47 0.26
CA GLY A 57 -2.80 11.58 -0.02
C GLY A 57 -3.65 11.68 1.24
N GLY A 58 -3.32 10.91 2.28
CA GLY A 58 -4.01 10.98 3.57
C GLY A 58 -3.84 12.33 4.28
N ARG A 59 -2.65 12.93 4.19
CA ARG A 59 -2.37 14.26 4.78
C ARG A 59 -3.10 15.41 4.09
N ALA A 60 -3.49 15.25 2.82
CA ALA A 60 -4.21 16.30 2.09
C ALA A 60 -5.70 16.40 2.48
N LEU A 61 -6.23 15.41 3.20
CA LEU A 61 -7.64 15.32 3.61
C LEU A 61 -7.87 15.61 5.11
N GLN A 62 -6.83 16.00 5.85
CA GLN A 62 -6.85 16.29 7.29
C GLN A 62 -6.71 17.79 7.57
#